data_AF-A0A9D1F911-F1
#
_entry.id   AF-A0A9D1F911-F1
#
_cell.length_a   1.000
_cell.length_b   1.000
_cell.length_c   1.000
_cell.angle_alpha   90.00
_cell.angle_beta   90.00
_cell.angle_gamma   90.00
#
_symmetry.space_group_name_H-M   'P 1'
#
loop_
_entity.id
_entity.type
_entity.pdbx_description
1 polymer ?
#
loop_
_entity_poly.entity_id
_entity_poly.type
_entity_poly.pdbx_seq_one_letter_code
_entity_poly.pdbx_strand_id
1 'polypeptide(L)'
;MEWITTFLEGLSFEALYGGILRFVFPILSILILGRCAKALLTFQREPEYWAYVVLPGGDRLPVTHWETLLGRGKNCDLVLDYPTISRSHAVLTRYDDGSWSISDVGSKGGVEVNGTAVRSCALEYGDTISLGGVKVTLVPFSREQESRQAAARTLAGRQIRPAITLFYLTLFQVLTMMQLLFQVKPAETPTVALAFGSLTALQWLLFWAMRAFRRTGYEIETIAFYLTTLGFAVIASSAPGEMFKQLLCVGMGLVLFLVVGWSLRDLERAKKIRYLASAAGIGLLLVNLVFGTEQYGAKNWIFIGGMSFQPSELVKVCFIFAGASTMDRLMTKRNLWLFIVYSGFICGCLALMNDFGTALIFFVTFLVIAYLRSGDFATLSLICAGTGFAGILAVRFRPYALRRFASWGHIWEDPLGAGYQQTRAMMCLASGGLLGLGVGCGRLRYVAAADTDLVFAFVAEEWGLIVAVLTVLAIVCLGVFVVRSASVGRSSFYTISACAAVSIFMTQVVLNVFGTMDFLPLTGVTFPFVSNGGSSMISAWGLLAFIKACDTRQNASFAIKLAGHGGEEEDA
;
A
#
# COMPACT_ATOMS: atom_id res chain seq x y z
N MET A 1 12.36 45.66 29.63
CA MET A 1 10.99 45.17 29.89
C MET A 1 9.98 45.87 28.99
N GLU A 2 10.09 47.18 28.74
CA GLU A 2 9.19 47.91 27.81
C GLU A 2 9.14 47.34 26.38
N TRP A 3 10.26 46.93 25.78
CA TRP A 3 10.20 46.29 24.45
C TRP A 3 9.33 45.03 24.48
N ILE A 4 9.46 44.19 25.51
CA ILE A 4 8.73 42.93 25.61
C ILE A 4 7.23 43.20 25.72
N THR A 5 6.83 44.21 26.48
CA THR A 5 5.43 44.63 26.57
C THR A 5 4.92 45.21 25.24
N THR A 6 5.68 46.06 24.55
CA THR A 6 5.29 46.59 23.22
C THR A 6 5.22 45.49 22.14
N PHE A 7 6.11 44.48 22.22
CA PHE A 7 6.09 43.31 21.35
C PHE A 7 4.87 42.42 21.62
N LEU A 8 4.53 42.21 22.89
CA LEU A 8 3.37 41.42 23.30
C LEU A 8 2.03 42.14 23.00
N GLU A 9 1.98 43.46 23.10
CA GLU A 9 0.81 44.28 22.75
C GLU A 9 0.54 44.34 21.24
N GLY A 10 1.57 44.16 20.40
CA GLY A 10 1.45 44.10 18.94
C GLY A 10 1.17 42.71 18.37
N LEU A 11 1.17 41.66 19.19
CA LEU A 11 0.96 40.27 18.74
C LEU A 11 -0.53 39.94 18.72
N SER A 12 -1.10 39.82 17.51
CA SER A 12 -2.46 39.30 17.37
C SER A 12 -2.53 37.85 17.90
N PHE A 13 -3.68 37.48 18.47
CA PHE A 13 -3.92 36.11 18.94
C PHE A 13 -3.60 35.06 17.85
N GLU A 14 -3.92 35.37 16.59
CA GLU A 14 -3.63 34.54 15.43
C GLU A 14 -2.12 34.32 15.23
N ALA A 15 -1.31 35.37 15.32
CA ALA A 15 0.15 35.27 15.17
C ALA A 15 0.78 34.46 16.30
N LEU A 16 0.30 34.65 17.54
CA LEU A 16 0.75 33.88 18.69
C LEU A 16 0.37 32.40 18.55
N TYR A 17 -0.89 32.13 18.19
CA TYR A 17 -1.42 30.79 17.99
C TYR A 17 -0.67 30.04 16.89
N GLY A 18 -0.52 30.66 15.71
CA GLY A 18 0.25 30.09 14.60
C GLY A 18 1.73 29.89 14.96
N GLY A 19 2.33 30.82 15.70
CA GLY A 19 3.71 30.71 16.19
C GLY A 19 3.92 29.49 17.11
N ILE A 20 3.00 29.26 18.06
CA ILE A 20 3.05 28.11 18.98
C ILE A 20 2.84 26.80 18.20
N LEU A 21 1.86 26.77 17.30
CA LEU A 21 1.52 25.55 16.57
C LEU A 21 2.62 25.01 15.67
N ARG A 22 3.49 25.89 15.15
CA ARG A 22 4.70 25.50 14.41
C ARG A 22 5.63 24.57 15.21
N PHE A 23 5.61 24.65 16.55
CA PHE A 23 6.35 23.73 17.42
C PHE A 23 5.50 22.52 17.83
N VAL A 24 4.20 22.70 18.05
CA VAL A 24 3.29 21.64 18.49
C VAL A 24 3.08 20.58 17.39
N PHE A 25 2.91 20.99 16.13
CA PHE A 25 2.62 20.05 15.05
C PHE A 25 3.73 19.03 14.79
N PRO A 26 5.02 19.40 14.70
CA PRO A 26 6.10 18.42 14.61
C PRO A 26 6.10 17.44 15.78
N ILE A 27 5.88 17.92 17.01
CA ILE A 27 5.85 17.06 18.21
C ILE A 27 4.69 16.07 18.13
N LEU A 28 3.47 16.54 17.84
CA LEU A 28 2.31 15.67 17.67
C LEU A 28 2.52 14.65 16.54
N SER A 29 3.10 15.08 15.42
CA SER A 29 3.41 14.20 14.28
C SER A 29 4.38 13.09 14.67
N ILE A 30 5.46 13.43 15.40
CA ILE A 30 6.43 12.46 15.93
C ILE A 30 5.75 11.51 16.91
N LEU A 31 4.87 12.00 17.79
CA LEU A 31 4.14 11.16 18.75
C LEU A 31 3.18 10.20 18.05
N ILE A 32 2.40 10.67 17.07
CA ILE A 32 1.44 9.84 16.31
C ILE A 32 2.20 8.75 15.54
N LEU A 33 3.16 9.15 14.70
CA LEU A 33 3.89 8.23 13.85
C LEU A 33 4.84 7.33 14.64
N GLY A 34 5.50 7.84 15.68
CA GLY A 34 6.38 7.05 16.55
C GLY A 34 5.62 5.96 17.29
N ARG A 35 4.39 6.23 17.74
CA ARG A 35 3.51 5.21 18.33
C ARG A 35 3.08 4.17 17.29
N CYS A 36 2.64 4.58 16.10
CA CYS A 36 2.32 3.62 15.04
C CYS A 36 3.53 2.76 14.65
N ALA A 37 4.68 3.39 14.42
CA ALA A 37 5.91 2.72 14.03
C ALA A 37 6.38 1.73 15.10
N LYS A 38 6.35 2.10 16.38
CA LYS A 38 6.67 1.15 17.47
C LYS A 38 5.76 -0.08 17.38
N ALA A 39 4.43 0.10 17.34
CA ALA A 39 3.50 -1.02 17.26
C ALA A 39 3.65 -1.89 15.98
N LEU A 40 4.04 -1.29 14.86
CA LEU A 40 4.23 -1.99 13.59
C LEU A 40 5.61 -2.64 13.46
N LEU A 41 6.63 -2.17 14.17
CA LEU A 41 8.02 -2.62 13.97
C LEU A 41 8.56 -3.49 15.11
N THR A 42 7.93 -3.50 16.30
CA THR A 42 8.40 -4.27 17.47
C THR A 42 7.66 -5.59 17.73
N PHE A 43 6.79 -6.04 16.82
CA PHE A 43 6.08 -7.32 16.99
C PHE A 43 7.01 -8.53 16.77
N GLN A 44 6.71 -9.63 17.47
CA GLN A 44 7.40 -10.90 17.31
C GLN A 44 6.93 -11.61 16.04
N ARG A 45 7.90 -12.13 15.28
CA ARG A 45 7.69 -12.81 14.00
C ARG A 45 7.47 -14.30 14.23
N GLU A 46 6.40 -14.65 14.93
CA GLU A 46 6.05 -16.05 15.12
C GLU A 46 5.17 -16.53 13.96
N PRO A 47 5.60 -17.53 13.16
CA PRO A 47 4.75 -18.12 12.14
C PRO A 47 3.56 -18.85 12.79
N GLU A 48 2.44 -18.97 12.08
CA GLU A 48 1.32 -19.84 12.48
C GLU A 48 1.65 -21.29 12.10
N TYR A 49 1.40 -22.27 12.97
CA TYR A 49 1.54 -23.69 12.64
C TYR A 49 0.15 -24.29 12.42
N TRP A 50 -0.03 -24.99 11.31
CA TRP A 50 -1.33 -25.55 10.91
C TRP A 50 -1.39 -27.06 11.02
N ALA A 51 -0.27 -27.73 10.78
CA ALA A 51 -0.13 -29.18 10.82
C ALA A 51 1.35 -29.54 10.94
N TYR A 52 1.63 -30.82 11.13
CA TYR A 52 2.97 -31.40 11.01
C TYR A 52 3.00 -32.39 9.85
N VAL A 53 4.05 -32.32 9.04
CA VAL A 53 4.45 -33.41 8.15
C VAL A 53 5.45 -34.28 8.91
N VAL A 54 5.08 -35.53 9.16
CA VAL A 54 5.93 -36.50 9.85
C VAL A 54 6.72 -37.30 8.83
N LEU A 55 8.04 -37.29 8.98
CA LEU A 55 8.98 -38.05 8.14
C LEU A 55 9.04 -39.52 8.56
N PRO A 56 9.55 -40.44 7.71
CA PRO A 56 9.74 -41.84 8.07
C PRO A 56 10.59 -42.05 9.34
N GLY A 57 11.52 -41.13 9.62
CA GLY A 57 12.37 -41.15 10.81
C GLY A 57 11.70 -40.67 12.10
N GLY A 58 10.43 -40.24 12.05
CA GLY A 58 9.69 -39.69 13.19
C GLY A 58 9.83 -38.18 13.39
N ASP A 59 10.75 -37.54 12.66
CA ASP A 59 10.93 -36.09 12.66
C ASP A 59 9.65 -35.38 12.19
N ARG A 60 9.28 -34.29 12.88
CA ARG A 60 8.08 -33.50 12.60
C ARG A 60 8.45 -32.15 12.03
N LEU A 61 8.05 -31.92 10.79
CA LEU A 61 8.25 -30.64 10.11
C LEU A 61 6.98 -29.80 10.19
N PRO A 62 7.01 -28.58 10.75
CA PRO A 62 5.83 -27.75 10.88
C PRO A 62 5.39 -27.16 9.54
N VAL A 63 4.09 -27.21 9.27
CA VAL A 63 3.47 -26.55 8.12
C VAL A 63 3.04 -25.14 8.55
N THR A 64 3.70 -24.13 8.00
CA THR A 64 3.53 -22.73 8.42
C THR A 64 2.70 -21.88 7.46
N HIS A 65 2.43 -22.38 6.25
CA HIS A 65 1.81 -21.61 5.17
C HIS A 65 0.59 -22.35 4.64
N TRP A 66 -0.39 -21.62 4.12
CA TRP A 66 -1.59 -22.21 3.52
C TRP A 66 -1.28 -22.99 2.24
N GLU A 67 -0.28 -22.56 1.48
CA GLU A 67 0.26 -23.31 0.35
C GLU A 67 1.73 -23.58 0.70
N THR A 68 2.10 -24.85 0.83
CA THR A 68 3.43 -25.30 1.27
C THR A 68 4.06 -26.18 0.20
N LEU A 69 5.14 -25.70 -0.41
CA LEU A 69 5.92 -26.43 -1.40
C LEU A 69 6.82 -27.46 -0.72
N LEU A 70 6.66 -28.73 -1.12
CA LEU A 70 7.44 -29.88 -0.68
C LEU A 70 8.46 -30.24 -1.76
N GLY A 71 9.72 -30.44 -1.37
CA GLY A 71 10.75 -30.91 -2.30
C GLY A 71 12.15 -30.91 -1.71
N ARG A 72 13.12 -31.40 -2.50
CA ARG A 72 14.53 -31.43 -2.09
C ARG A 72 15.23 -30.07 -2.26
N GLY A 73 14.68 -29.17 -3.07
CA GLY A 73 15.30 -27.88 -3.35
C GLY A 73 15.27 -26.98 -2.12
N LYS A 74 16.35 -26.20 -1.90
CA LYS A 74 16.42 -25.21 -0.81
C LYS A 74 15.36 -24.10 -0.87
N ASN A 75 14.69 -23.97 -2.01
CA ASN A 75 13.63 -22.99 -2.24
C ASN A 75 12.23 -23.54 -1.89
N CYS A 76 12.14 -24.77 -1.36
CA CYS A 76 10.89 -25.35 -0.86
C CYS A 76 10.63 -24.89 0.57
N ASP A 77 9.36 -24.69 0.90
CA ASP A 77 8.92 -24.34 2.26
C ASP A 77 9.23 -25.49 3.23
N LEU A 78 9.05 -26.73 2.77
CA LEU A 78 9.48 -27.94 3.46
C LEU A 78 10.51 -28.69 2.64
N VAL A 79 11.77 -28.62 3.11
CA VAL A 79 12.91 -29.27 2.48
C VAL A 79 13.00 -30.73 2.92
N LEU A 80 12.77 -31.62 1.96
CA LEU A 80 12.84 -33.08 2.14
C LEU A 80 14.08 -33.59 1.40
N ASP A 81 15.21 -33.71 2.11
CA ASP A 81 16.50 -34.03 1.49
C ASP A 81 16.68 -35.53 1.17
N TYR A 82 15.82 -36.03 0.28
CA TYR A 82 15.87 -37.40 -0.23
C TYR A 82 16.18 -37.39 -1.73
N PRO A 83 17.12 -38.24 -2.22
CA PRO A 83 17.53 -38.23 -3.63
C PRO A 83 16.39 -38.49 -4.62
N THR A 84 15.39 -39.27 -4.23
CA THR A 84 14.22 -39.61 -5.04
C THR A 84 13.19 -38.48 -5.12
N ILE A 85 13.29 -37.48 -4.22
CA ILE A 85 12.42 -36.32 -4.22
C ILE A 85 12.95 -35.27 -5.21
N SER A 86 12.06 -34.80 -6.09
CA SER A 86 12.32 -33.72 -7.02
C SER A 86 12.63 -32.39 -6.30
N ARG A 87 13.35 -31.48 -6.96
CA ARG A 87 13.66 -30.16 -6.36
C ARG A 87 12.42 -29.39 -5.94
N SER A 88 11.35 -29.53 -6.71
CA SER A 88 9.98 -29.13 -6.37
C SER A 88 9.11 -30.34 -6.71
N HIS A 89 8.45 -30.93 -5.71
CA HIS A 89 7.82 -32.25 -5.85
C HIS A 89 6.29 -32.17 -5.76
N ALA A 90 5.77 -31.60 -4.68
CA ALA A 90 4.33 -31.47 -4.46
C ALA A 90 4.01 -30.17 -3.73
N VAL A 91 2.76 -29.73 -3.79
CA VAL A 91 2.25 -28.61 -3.00
C VAL A 91 1.14 -29.12 -2.10
N LEU A 92 1.30 -28.90 -0.80
CA LEU A 92 0.29 -29.13 0.22
C LEU A 92 -0.50 -27.83 0.40
N THR A 93 -1.83 -27.89 0.28
CA THR A 93 -2.71 -26.73 0.37
C THR A 93 -3.73 -26.91 1.47
N ARG A 94 -3.87 -25.91 2.35
CA ARG A 94 -4.91 -25.80 3.36
C ARG A 94 -5.95 -24.78 2.90
N TYR A 95 -7.22 -25.13 3.03
CA TYR A 95 -8.35 -24.26 2.72
C TYR A 95 -8.89 -23.55 3.97
N ASP A 96 -9.72 -22.53 3.77
CA ASP A 96 -10.30 -21.72 4.85
C ASP A 96 -11.21 -22.53 5.79
N ASP A 97 -11.80 -23.63 5.29
CA ASP A 97 -12.61 -24.57 6.06
C ASP A 97 -11.79 -25.58 6.89
N GLY A 98 -10.46 -25.54 6.77
CA GLY A 98 -9.54 -26.45 7.46
C GLY A 98 -9.25 -27.75 6.71
N SER A 99 -9.86 -27.97 5.54
CA SER A 99 -9.55 -29.11 4.68
C SER A 99 -8.16 -28.97 4.05
N TRP A 100 -7.56 -30.12 3.70
CA TRP A 100 -6.26 -30.20 3.07
C TRP A 100 -6.35 -30.84 1.69
N SER A 101 -5.44 -30.46 0.79
CA SER A 101 -5.20 -31.17 -0.45
C SER A 101 -3.71 -31.24 -0.75
N ILE A 102 -3.32 -32.22 -1.55
CA ILE A 102 -1.98 -32.31 -2.13
C ILE A 102 -2.08 -32.38 -3.64
N SER A 103 -1.16 -31.71 -4.31
CA SER A 103 -1.05 -31.73 -5.77
C SER A 103 0.40 -31.95 -6.21
N ASP A 104 0.60 -32.80 -7.22
CA ASP A 104 1.90 -33.02 -7.86
C ASP A 104 2.26 -31.81 -8.73
N VAL A 105 3.49 -31.29 -8.60
CA VAL A 105 3.98 -30.17 -9.42
C VAL A 105 4.74 -30.58 -10.69
N GLY A 106 4.51 -31.80 -11.18
CA GLY A 106 5.25 -32.35 -12.33
C GLY A 106 6.56 -33.00 -11.89
N SER A 107 6.53 -33.64 -10.73
CA SER A 107 7.64 -34.38 -10.16
C SER A 107 8.05 -35.56 -11.04
N LYS A 108 9.31 -36.00 -10.94
CA LYS A 108 9.78 -37.21 -11.62
C LYS A 108 9.28 -38.50 -10.95
N GLY A 109 8.98 -38.44 -9.65
CA GLY A 109 8.68 -39.60 -8.82
C GLY A 109 7.18 -39.84 -8.60
N GLY A 110 6.33 -38.90 -8.98
CA GLY A 110 4.89 -38.94 -8.72
C GLY A 110 4.53 -38.73 -7.25
N VAL A 111 3.26 -38.41 -7.02
CA VAL A 111 2.66 -38.36 -5.68
C VAL A 111 1.64 -39.49 -5.56
N GLU A 112 1.73 -40.26 -4.47
CA GLU A 112 0.72 -41.27 -4.13
C GLU A 112 0.10 -40.95 -2.77
N VAL A 113 -1.21 -41.14 -2.64
CA VAL A 113 -1.94 -41.04 -1.37
C VAL A 113 -2.57 -42.39 -1.09
N ASN A 114 -2.25 -42.97 0.07
CA ASN A 114 -2.71 -44.30 0.50
C ASN A 114 -2.46 -45.40 -0.56
N GLY A 115 -1.34 -45.29 -1.30
CA GLY A 115 -0.94 -46.25 -2.35
C GLY A 115 -1.51 -45.98 -3.73
N THR A 116 -2.35 -44.95 -3.89
CA THR A 116 -2.94 -44.55 -5.18
C THR A 116 -2.22 -43.34 -5.75
N ALA A 117 -1.71 -43.44 -6.98
CA ALA A 117 -1.09 -42.31 -7.67
C ALA A 117 -2.13 -41.21 -7.99
N VAL A 118 -1.83 -39.98 -7.60
CA VAL A 118 -2.74 -38.84 -7.74
C VAL A 118 -2.03 -37.64 -8.35
N ARG A 119 -2.75 -36.91 -9.20
CA ARG A 119 -2.31 -35.58 -9.66
C ARG A 119 -2.69 -34.49 -8.66
N SER A 120 -3.87 -34.63 -8.06
CA SER A 120 -4.40 -33.76 -7.02
C SER A 120 -5.46 -34.54 -6.24
N CYS A 121 -5.42 -34.49 -4.91
CA CYS A 121 -6.34 -35.21 -4.03
C CYS A 121 -6.59 -34.41 -2.75
N ALA A 122 -7.79 -34.52 -2.19
CA ALA A 122 -8.05 -34.11 -0.82
C ALA A 122 -7.26 -35.01 0.15
N LEU A 123 -6.89 -34.48 1.30
CA LEU A 123 -6.17 -35.18 2.35
C LEU A 123 -6.91 -35.10 3.66
N GLU A 124 -6.91 -36.23 4.37
CA GLU A 124 -7.31 -36.32 5.76
C GLU A 124 -6.09 -36.51 6.67
N TYR A 125 -6.25 -36.17 7.94
CA TYR A 125 -5.20 -36.41 8.92
C TYR A 125 -4.99 -37.91 9.13
N GLY A 126 -3.73 -38.35 9.07
CA GLY A 126 -3.37 -39.77 9.12
C GLY A 126 -3.15 -40.42 7.75
N ASP A 127 -3.52 -39.76 6.65
CA ASP A 127 -3.22 -40.24 5.30
C ASP A 127 -1.72 -40.41 5.08
N THR A 128 -1.34 -41.49 4.39
CA THR A 128 0.06 -41.76 4.02
C THR A 128 0.33 -41.21 2.63
N ILE A 129 1.19 -40.22 2.55
CA ILE A 129 1.60 -39.54 1.32
C ILE A 129 2.97 -40.08 0.91
N SER A 130 3.08 -40.65 -0.28
CA SER A 130 4.35 -41.08 -0.89
C SER A 130 4.84 -40.01 -1.86
N LEU A 131 6.06 -39.50 -1.64
CA LEU A 131 6.74 -38.55 -2.53
C LEU A 131 7.99 -39.22 -3.11
N GLY A 132 7.92 -39.72 -4.34
CA GLY A 132 9.03 -40.49 -4.93
C GLY A 132 9.47 -41.67 -4.06
N GLY A 133 8.51 -42.39 -3.47
CA GLY A 133 8.74 -43.54 -2.59
C GLY A 133 9.02 -43.22 -1.12
N VAL A 134 9.18 -41.95 -0.74
CA VAL A 134 9.33 -41.54 0.66
C VAL A 134 7.95 -41.32 1.26
N LYS A 135 7.60 -42.09 2.29
CA LYS A 135 6.30 -42.00 2.97
C LYS A 135 6.32 -40.94 4.07
N VAL A 136 5.43 -39.98 3.99
CA VAL A 136 5.20 -38.95 4.99
C VAL A 136 3.72 -38.95 5.42
N THR A 137 3.43 -38.48 6.63
CA THR A 137 2.06 -38.45 7.15
C THR A 137 1.71 -37.04 7.60
N LEU A 138 0.50 -36.58 7.29
CA LEU A 138 -0.02 -35.31 7.77
C LEU A 138 -0.71 -35.52 9.13
N VAL A 139 -0.26 -34.80 10.16
CA VAL A 139 -0.75 -34.91 11.54
C VAL A 139 -1.29 -33.55 12.01
N PRO A 140 -2.41 -33.52 12.77
CA PRO A 140 -3.00 -32.27 13.21
C PRO A 140 -2.12 -31.57 14.24
N PHE A 141 -2.23 -30.24 14.26
CA PHE A 141 -1.71 -29.42 15.34
C PHE A 141 -2.72 -29.47 16.51
N SER A 142 -2.30 -29.83 17.73
CA SER A 142 -3.26 -30.00 18.82
C SER A 142 -3.81 -28.65 19.30
N ARG A 143 -5.08 -28.60 19.77
CA ARG A 143 -5.70 -27.38 20.31
C ARG A 143 -4.87 -26.73 21.44
N GLU A 144 -4.18 -27.54 22.25
CA GLU A 144 -3.29 -27.05 23.31
C GLU A 144 -2.01 -26.39 22.76
N GLN A 145 -1.48 -26.91 21.65
CA GLN A 145 -0.35 -26.27 20.96
C GLN A 145 -0.79 -24.98 20.26
N GLU A 146 -2.00 -24.96 19.70
CA GLU A 146 -2.63 -23.77 19.10
C GLU A 146 -2.82 -22.65 20.11
N SER A 147 -3.33 -22.97 21.31
CA SER A 147 -3.50 -21.98 22.38
C SER A 147 -2.16 -21.44 22.90
N ARG A 148 -1.14 -22.29 23.06
CA ARG A 148 0.22 -21.87 23.45
C ARG A 148 0.87 -20.97 22.40
N GLN A 149 0.75 -21.30 21.11
CA GLN A 149 1.27 -20.45 20.02
C GLN A 149 0.48 -19.15 19.88
N ALA A 150 -0.85 -19.21 20.07
CA ALA A 150 -1.66 -18.01 20.12
C ALA A 150 -1.25 -17.11 21.30
N ALA A 151 -0.94 -17.66 22.46
CA ALA A 151 -0.46 -16.88 23.60
C ALA A 151 0.92 -16.24 23.38
N ALA A 152 1.78 -16.88 22.59
CA ALA A 152 3.12 -16.39 22.27
C ALA A 152 3.11 -15.25 21.22
N ARG A 153 2.12 -15.23 20.31
CA ARG A 153 2.00 -14.17 19.30
C ARG A 153 1.69 -12.80 19.90
N THR A 154 2.26 -11.76 19.28
CA THR A 154 2.00 -10.37 19.68
C THR A 154 0.56 -9.97 19.34
N LEU A 155 -0.25 -9.72 20.37
CA LEU A 155 -1.57 -9.10 20.26
C LEU A 155 -1.46 -7.66 19.76
N ALA A 156 -2.06 -7.34 18.60
CA ALA A 156 -2.12 -5.96 18.13
C ALA A 156 -2.89 -5.09 19.13
N GLY A 157 -2.41 -3.87 19.35
CA GLY A 157 -2.98 -2.96 20.35
C GLY A 157 -2.62 -3.26 21.82
N ARG A 158 -1.90 -4.35 22.14
CA ARG A 158 -1.49 -4.68 23.52
C ARG A 158 -0.37 -3.78 24.04
N GLN A 159 0.65 -3.53 23.21
CA GLN A 159 1.76 -2.65 23.57
C GLN A 159 1.38 -1.16 23.51
N ILE A 160 0.50 -0.80 22.57
CA ILE A 160 0.10 0.59 22.31
C ILE A 160 -1.40 0.61 22.12
N ARG A 161 -2.10 1.34 22.99
CA ARG A 161 -3.55 1.53 22.87
C ARG A 161 -3.85 2.42 21.65
N PRO A 162 -4.54 1.93 20.60
CA PRO A 162 -4.79 2.71 19.39
C PRO A 162 -5.66 3.95 19.65
N ALA A 163 -6.60 3.87 20.60
CA ALA A 163 -7.45 4.98 20.98
C ALA A 163 -6.67 6.23 21.45
N ILE A 164 -5.53 6.05 22.14
CA ILE A 164 -4.67 7.17 22.57
C ILE A 164 -4.01 7.81 21.35
N THR A 165 -3.55 7.01 20.39
CA THR A 165 -2.95 7.54 19.15
C THR A 165 -4.00 8.30 18.33
N LEU A 166 -5.24 7.79 18.27
CA LEU A 166 -6.35 8.49 17.62
C LEU A 166 -6.77 9.77 18.33
N PHE A 167 -6.64 9.82 19.65
CA PHE A 167 -6.84 11.06 20.40
C PHE A 167 -5.81 12.12 19.99
N TYR A 168 -4.51 11.75 19.90
CA TYR A 168 -3.48 12.69 19.41
C TYR A 168 -3.75 13.14 17.97
N LEU A 169 -4.21 12.24 17.10
CA LEU A 169 -4.59 12.59 15.73
C LEU A 169 -5.83 13.49 15.67
N THR A 170 -6.82 13.26 16.54
CA THR A 170 -8.00 14.12 16.66
C THR A 170 -7.60 15.51 17.15
N LEU A 171 -6.71 15.59 18.15
CA LEU A 171 -6.14 16.85 18.61
C LEU A 171 -5.40 17.57 17.48
N PHE A 172 -4.57 16.85 16.71
CA PHE A 172 -3.90 17.39 15.54
C PHE A 172 -4.91 17.97 14.54
N GLN A 173 -5.94 17.21 14.16
CA GLN A 173 -7.02 17.63 13.25
C GLN A 173 -7.75 18.89 13.74
N VAL A 174 -8.11 18.95 15.02
CA VAL A 174 -8.81 20.11 15.60
C VAL A 174 -7.92 21.35 15.60
N LEU A 175 -6.65 21.22 15.99
CA LEU A 175 -5.70 22.34 15.96
C LEU A 175 -5.44 22.84 14.52
N THR A 176 -5.31 21.92 13.57
CA THR A 176 -5.19 22.26 12.14
C THR A 176 -6.42 22.99 11.62
N MET A 177 -7.61 22.47 11.93
CA MET A 177 -8.87 23.08 11.56
C MET A 177 -8.94 24.50 12.13
N MET A 178 -8.72 24.68 13.43
CA MET A 178 -8.75 25.98 14.08
C MET A 178 -7.79 26.98 13.44
N GLN A 179 -6.55 26.57 13.12
CA GLN A 179 -5.60 27.45 12.44
C GLN A 179 -6.08 27.86 11.05
N LEU A 180 -6.63 26.92 10.28
CA LEU A 180 -7.16 27.20 8.94
C LEU A 180 -8.36 28.14 9.00
N LEU A 181 -9.26 28.02 9.99
CA LEU A 181 -10.42 28.91 10.09
C LEU A 181 -10.06 30.40 10.23
N PHE A 182 -8.85 30.72 10.70
CA PHE A 182 -8.34 32.10 10.72
C PHE A 182 -7.79 32.57 9.36
N GLN A 183 -7.32 31.66 8.52
CA GLN A 183 -6.66 31.98 7.25
C GLN A 183 -7.61 31.98 6.04
N VAL A 184 -8.66 31.15 6.09
CA VAL A 184 -9.58 30.99 4.97
C VAL A 184 -10.68 32.07 5.01
N LYS A 185 -11.22 32.45 3.84
CA LYS A 185 -12.28 33.45 3.73
C LYS A 185 -13.54 33.03 4.53
N PRO A 186 -14.32 33.99 5.07
CA PRO A 186 -15.53 33.68 5.84
C PRO A 186 -16.56 32.79 5.12
N ALA A 187 -16.63 32.87 3.79
CA ALA A 187 -17.53 32.07 2.97
C ALA A 187 -17.14 30.57 2.91
N GLU A 188 -15.86 30.26 3.13
CA GLU A 188 -15.27 28.92 3.00
C GLU A 188 -15.07 28.25 4.38
N THR A 189 -15.13 29.03 5.47
CA THR A 189 -15.12 28.57 6.87
C THR A 189 -16.05 27.37 7.14
N PRO A 190 -17.34 27.35 6.73
CA PRO A 190 -18.21 26.20 6.99
C PRO A 190 -17.75 24.95 6.24
N THR A 191 -17.24 25.10 5.02
CA THR A 191 -16.74 23.97 4.21
C THR A 191 -15.52 23.34 4.86
N VAL A 192 -14.57 24.15 5.33
CA VAL A 192 -13.37 23.66 6.04
C VAL A 192 -13.76 22.97 7.34
N ALA A 193 -14.61 23.59 8.15
CA ALA A 193 -15.05 23.01 9.43
C ALA A 193 -15.80 21.68 9.23
N LEU A 194 -16.73 21.62 8.27
CA LEU A 194 -17.47 20.39 7.94
C LEU A 194 -16.54 19.29 7.42
N ALA A 195 -15.56 19.63 6.58
CA ALA A 195 -14.65 18.66 6.02
C ALA A 195 -13.75 18.02 7.08
N PHE A 196 -13.13 18.82 7.97
CA PHE A 196 -12.32 18.30 9.07
C PHE A 196 -13.17 17.56 10.10
N GLY A 197 -14.34 18.09 10.49
CA GLY A 197 -15.26 17.42 11.40
C GLY A 197 -15.73 16.06 10.87
N SER A 198 -16.05 15.99 9.58
CA SER A 198 -16.45 14.74 8.92
C SER A 198 -15.29 13.75 8.81
N LEU A 199 -14.07 14.23 8.52
CA LEU A 199 -12.87 13.38 8.49
C LEU A 199 -12.61 12.75 9.87
N THR A 200 -12.69 13.54 10.94
CA THR A 200 -12.59 13.06 12.32
C THR A 200 -13.71 12.06 12.63
N ALA A 201 -14.95 12.34 12.23
CA ALA A 201 -16.07 11.42 12.42
C ALA A 201 -15.85 10.08 11.69
N LEU A 202 -15.40 10.10 10.44
CA LEU A 202 -15.09 8.90 9.66
C LEU A 202 -13.98 8.07 10.30
N GLN A 203 -12.94 8.73 10.84
CA GLN A 203 -11.86 8.08 11.58
C GLN A 203 -12.38 7.30 12.79
N TRP A 204 -13.24 7.91 13.61
CA TRP A 204 -13.80 7.26 14.80
C TRP A 204 -14.84 6.19 14.44
N LEU A 205 -15.65 6.42 13.40
CA LEU A 205 -16.60 5.45 12.88
C LEU A 205 -15.89 4.16 12.43
N LEU A 206 -14.83 4.28 11.63
CA LEU A 206 -14.04 3.13 11.18
C LEU A 206 -13.38 2.42 12.38
N PHE A 207 -12.87 3.17 13.36
CA PHE A 207 -12.30 2.58 14.58
C PHE A 207 -13.34 1.76 15.35
N TRP A 208 -14.54 2.30 15.56
CA TRP A 208 -15.62 1.59 16.27
C TRP A 208 -16.14 0.39 15.47
N ALA A 209 -16.28 0.51 14.16
CA ALA A 209 -16.64 -0.60 13.28
C ALA A 209 -15.61 -1.73 13.38
N MET A 210 -14.32 -1.41 13.32
CA MET A 210 -13.24 -2.40 13.47
C MET A 210 -13.26 -3.08 14.85
N ARG A 211 -13.55 -2.32 15.91
CA ARG A 211 -13.69 -2.86 17.27
C ARG A 211 -14.91 -3.78 17.41
N ALA A 212 -16.03 -3.44 16.78
CA ALA A 212 -17.21 -4.30 16.72
C ALA A 212 -16.92 -5.65 16.03
N PHE A 213 -16.06 -5.63 15.00
CA PHE A 213 -15.53 -6.86 14.37
C PHE A 213 -14.34 -7.50 15.11
N ARG A 214 -14.15 -7.15 16.39
CA ARG A 214 -13.10 -7.66 17.29
C ARG A 214 -11.67 -7.46 16.76
N ARG A 215 -11.44 -6.41 15.94
CA ARG A 215 -10.11 -6.04 15.45
C ARG A 215 -9.42 -5.04 16.36
N THR A 216 -8.12 -5.22 16.57
CA THR A 216 -7.33 -4.45 17.55
C THR A 216 -6.15 -3.69 16.93
N GLY A 217 -5.71 -4.04 15.73
CA GLY A 217 -4.71 -3.26 14.99
C GLY A 217 -5.38 -2.13 14.21
N TYR A 218 -4.97 -0.88 14.42
CA TYR A 218 -5.51 0.30 13.73
C TYR A 218 -4.40 1.27 13.28
N GLU A 219 -3.14 0.87 13.40
CA GLU A 219 -1.98 1.74 13.21
C GLU A 219 -1.77 2.13 11.75
N ILE A 220 -2.09 1.22 10.82
CA ILE A 220 -2.01 1.43 9.36
C ILE A 220 -3.04 2.48 8.93
N GLU A 221 -4.27 2.35 9.42
CA GLU A 221 -5.37 3.29 9.18
C GLU A 221 -5.06 4.65 9.81
N THR A 222 -4.47 4.67 11.00
CA THR A 222 -4.04 5.91 11.68
C THR A 222 -3.00 6.67 10.85
N ILE A 223 -2.03 5.96 10.25
CA ILE A 223 -1.05 6.58 9.34
C ILE A 223 -1.77 7.17 8.11
N ALA A 224 -2.71 6.44 7.51
CA ALA A 224 -3.47 6.93 6.36
C ALA A 224 -4.32 8.16 6.70
N PHE A 225 -5.00 8.17 7.85
CA PHE A 225 -5.76 9.34 8.32
C PHE A 225 -4.86 10.54 8.65
N TYR A 226 -3.66 10.31 9.21
CA TYR A 226 -2.68 11.38 9.42
C TYR A 226 -2.26 12.02 8.09
N LEU A 227 -1.88 11.22 7.09
CA LEU A 227 -1.51 11.73 5.77
C LEU A 227 -2.69 12.42 5.06
N THR A 228 -3.90 11.85 5.19
CA THR A 228 -5.14 12.45 4.65
C THR A 228 -5.44 13.79 5.33
N THR A 229 -5.17 13.93 6.63
CA THR A 229 -5.35 15.20 7.36
C THR A 229 -4.44 16.28 6.81
N LEU A 230 -3.18 15.95 6.51
CA LEU A 230 -2.27 16.88 5.85
C LEU A 230 -2.74 17.22 4.44
N GLY A 231 -3.22 16.24 3.67
CA GLY A 231 -3.81 16.50 2.35
C GLY A 231 -5.03 17.43 2.40
N PHE A 232 -5.90 17.26 3.40
CA PHE A 232 -7.02 18.19 3.64
C PHE A 232 -6.54 19.60 3.96
N ALA A 233 -5.45 19.74 4.72
CA ALA A 233 -4.89 21.05 5.01
C ALA A 233 -4.29 21.73 3.76
N VAL A 234 -3.60 20.96 2.91
CA VAL A 234 -3.09 21.45 1.62
C VAL A 234 -4.24 21.96 0.76
N ILE A 235 -5.32 21.18 0.63
CA ILE A 235 -6.50 21.56 -0.18
C ILE A 235 -7.20 22.77 0.44
N ALA A 236 -7.34 22.83 1.77
CA ALA A 236 -7.92 23.97 2.45
C ALA A 236 -7.09 25.27 2.31
N SER A 237 -5.78 25.19 2.09
CA SER A 237 -4.93 26.36 1.85
C SER A 237 -4.92 26.80 0.38
N SER A 238 -5.02 25.85 -0.56
CA SER A 238 -4.86 26.08 -2.00
C SER A 238 -6.17 26.18 -2.78
N ALA A 239 -7.10 25.26 -2.55
CA ALA A 239 -8.36 25.12 -3.28
C ALA A 239 -9.51 24.69 -2.35
N PRO A 240 -9.99 25.56 -1.44
CA PRO A 240 -11.03 25.22 -0.44
C PRO A 240 -12.32 24.68 -1.04
N GLY A 241 -12.67 25.09 -2.27
CA GLY A 241 -13.85 24.60 -2.99
C GLY A 241 -13.83 23.09 -3.30
N GLU A 242 -12.65 22.47 -3.41
CA GLU A 242 -12.52 21.04 -3.70
C GLU A 242 -12.63 20.16 -2.45
N MET A 243 -12.71 20.74 -1.25
CA MET A 243 -12.75 20.00 0.03
C MET A 243 -13.92 19.02 0.11
N PHE A 244 -15.11 19.40 -0.38
CA PHE A 244 -16.28 18.52 -0.37
C PHE A 244 -16.09 17.30 -1.28
N LYS A 245 -15.54 17.53 -2.47
CA LYS A 245 -15.19 16.45 -3.41
C LYS A 245 -14.15 15.52 -2.80
N GLN A 246 -13.12 16.06 -2.17
CA GLN A 246 -12.10 15.25 -1.52
C GLN A 246 -12.68 14.41 -0.37
N LEU A 247 -13.59 14.98 0.44
CA LEU A 247 -14.30 14.25 1.49
C LEU A 247 -15.10 13.07 0.93
N LEU A 248 -15.83 13.28 -0.17
CA LEU A 248 -16.55 12.21 -0.87
C LEU A 248 -15.57 11.12 -1.35
N CYS A 249 -14.42 11.50 -1.91
CA CYS A 249 -13.40 10.57 -2.36
C CYS A 249 -12.76 9.77 -1.23
N VAL A 250 -12.56 10.36 -0.03
CA VAL A 250 -12.15 9.60 1.16
C VAL A 250 -13.22 8.60 1.56
N GLY A 251 -14.49 9.00 1.59
CA GLY A 251 -15.60 8.08 1.86
C GLY A 251 -15.65 6.90 0.89
N MET A 252 -15.57 7.17 -0.41
CA MET A 252 -15.51 6.12 -1.45
C MET A 252 -14.25 5.25 -1.32
N GLY A 253 -13.10 5.85 -0.96
CA GLY A 253 -11.87 5.12 -0.67
C GLY A 253 -12.02 4.16 0.51
N LEU A 254 -12.64 4.60 1.60
CA LEU A 254 -12.94 3.74 2.76
C LEU A 254 -13.88 2.60 2.39
N VAL A 255 -14.90 2.84 1.56
CA VAL A 255 -15.74 1.77 1.02
C VAL A 255 -14.90 0.79 0.21
N LEU A 256 -14.03 1.28 -0.68
CA LEU A 256 -13.16 0.40 -1.47
C LEU A 256 -12.20 -0.41 -0.59
N PHE A 257 -11.62 0.21 0.45
CA PHE A 257 -10.78 -0.46 1.45
C PHE A 257 -11.53 -1.61 2.12
N LEU A 258 -12.77 -1.40 2.55
CA LEU A 258 -13.60 -2.42 3.17
C LEU A 258 -14.02 -3.52 2.19
N VAL A 259 -14.36 -3.18 0.94
CA VAL A 259 -14.77 -4.13 -0.11
C VAL A 259 -13.60 -5.01 -0.55
N VAL A 260 -12.45 -4.41 -0.87
CA VAL A 260 -11.21 -5.15 -1.16
C VAL A 260 -10.86 -5.99 0.06
N GLY A 261 -10.98 -5.42 1.26
CA GLY A 261 -10.68 -6.13 2.47
C GLY A 261 -11.57 -7.35 2.74
N TRP A 262 -12.87 -7.24 2.48
CA TRP A 262 -13.82 -8.33 2.53
C TRP A 262 -13.53 -9.39 1.45
N SER A 263 -13.12 -8.97 0.25
CA SER A 263 -12.69 -9.89 -0.82
C SER A 263 -11.45 -10.68 -0.41
N LEU A 264 -10.52 -10.07 0.33
CA LEU A 264 -9.29 -10.71 0.79
C LEU A 264 -9.52 -11.64 2.00
N ARG A 265 -10.75 -11.74 2.53
CA ARG A 265 -11.05 -12.67 3.62
C ARG A 265 -11.07 -14.14 3.22
N ASP A 266 -11.21 -14.39 1.93
CA ASP A 266 -11.46 -15.68 1.34
C ASP A 266 -10.53 -15.77 0.12
N LEU A 267 -9.52 -16.62 0.23
CA LEU A 267 -8.49 -16.71 -0.80
C LEU A 267 -9.08 -17.20 -2.13
N GLU A 268 -10.07 -18.09 -2.10
CA GLU A 268 -10.75 -18.56 -3.30
C GLU A 268 -11.52 -17.44 -3.98
N ARG A 269 -12.21 -16.62 -3.19
CA ARG A 269 -12.89 -15.43 -3.72
C ARG A 269 -11.92 -14.45 -4.33
N ALA A 270 -10.79 -14.17 -3.67
CA ALA A 270 -9.75 -13.31 -4.21
C ALA A 270 -9.18 -13.87 -5.54
N LYS A 271 -9.01 -15.21 -5.63
CA LYS A 271 -8.58 -15.91 -6.86
C LYS A 271 -9.61 -15.81 -7.99
N LYS A 272 -10.92 -15.88 -7.69
CA LYS A 272 -12.00 -15.68 -8.69
C LYS A 272 -12.09 -14.22 -9.14
N ILE A 273 -12.07 -13.29 -8.20
CA ILE A 273 -12.12 -11.85 -8.44
C ILE A 273 -10.95 -11.38 -9.30
N ARG A 274 -9.80 -12.06 -9.26
CA ARG A 274 -8.69 -11.82 -10.19
C ARG A 274 -9.14 -11.67 -11.64
N TYR A 275 -9.88 -12.64 -12.18
CA TYR A 275 -10.21 -12.62 -13.62
C TYR A 275 -11.07 -11.41 -13.97
N LEU A 276 -12.01 -11.07 -13.08
CA LEU A 276 -12.81 -9.87 -13.17
C LEU A 276 -11.95 -8.61 -13.06
N ALA A 277 -11.01 -8.57 -12.12
CA ALA A 277 -10.09 -7.46 -11.91
C ALA A 277 -9.15 -7.25 -13.12
N SER A 278 -8.62 -8.32 -13.71
CA SER A 278 -7.79 -8.25 -14.92
C SER A 278 -8.58 -7.72 -16.12
N ALA A 279 -9.82 -8.21 -16.32
CA ALA A 279 -10.70 -7.73 -17.37
C ALA A 279 -11.09 -6.27 -17.15
N ALA A 280 -11.40 -5.89 -15.91
CA ALA A 280 -11.70 -4.51 -15.53
C ALA A 280 -10.49 -3.59 -15.75
N GLY A 281 -9.28 -4.03 -15.40
CA GLY A 281 -8.05 -3.26 -15.62
C GLY A 281 -7.80 -2.94 -17.10
N ILE A 282 -7.95 -3.94 -17.98
CA ILE A 282 -7.86 -3.76 -19.43
C ILE A 282 -8.99 -2.84 -19.92
N GLY A 283 -10.23 -3.13 -19.52
CA GLY A 283 -11.41 -2.37 -19.94
C GLY A 283 -11.32 -0.90 -19.57
N LEU A 284 -10.92 -0.58 -18.33
CA LEU A 284 -10.77 0.80 -17.84
C LEU A 284 -9.73 1.58 -18.62
N LEU A 285 -8.58 0.97 -18.98
CA LEU A 285 -7.57 1.64 -19.79
C LEU A 285 -7.99 1.79 -21.26
N LEU A 286 -8.67 0.80 -21.84
CA LEU A 286 -9.20 0.89 -23.19
C LEU A 286 -10.25 2.00 -23.29
N VAL A 287 -11.16 2.08 -22.32
CA VAL A 287 -12.13 3.17 -22.20
C VAL A 287 -11.41 4.51 -22.12
N ASN A 288 -10.33 4.61 -21.32
CA ASN A 288 -9.54 5.84 -21.24
C ASN A 288 -8.86 6.19 -22.58
N LEU A 289 -8.36 5.20 -23.32
CA LEU A 289 -7.69 5.45 -24.59
C LEU A 289 -8.65 6.04 -25.63
N VAL A 290 -9.90 5.56 -25.62
CA VAL A 290 -10.95 6.02 -26.53
C VAL A 290 -11.51 7.37 -26.09
N PHE A 291 -11.98 7.47 -24.83
CA PHE A 291 -12.77 8.59 -24.32
C PHE A 291 -11.97 9.61 -23.48
N GLY A 292 -10.68 9.38 -23.26
CA GLY A 292 -9.84 10.26 -22.47
C GLY A 292 -9.76 11.65 -23.09
N THR A 293 -9.74 12.67 -22.24
CA THR A 293 -9.50 14.07 -22.62
C THR A 293 -8.03 14.42 -22.37
N GLU A 294 -7.44 15.19 -23.26
CA GLU A 294 -6.07 15.66 -23.11
C GLU A 294 -6.00 16.80 -22.10
N GLN A 295 -5.21 16.62 -21.03
CA GLN A 295 -4.86 17.66 -20.07
C GLN A 295 -3.35 17.70 -19.87
N TYR A 296 -2.79 18.91 -19.89
CA TYR A 296 -1.36 19.14 -19.69
C TYR A 296 -0.43 18.25 -20.55
N GLY A 297 -0.88 17.83 -21.74
CA GLY A 297 -0.13 16.98 -22.69
C GLY A 297 -0.33 15.46 -22.54
N ALA A 298 -1.21 15.01 -21.63
CA ALA A 298 -1.55 13.60 -21.43
C ALA A 298 -3.05 13.34 -21.61
N LYS A 299 -3.40 12.28 -22.34
CA LYS A 299 -4.79 11.86 -22.61
C LYS A 299 -5.24 10.79 -21.61
N ASN A 300 -5.27 11.14 -20.33
CA ASN A 300 -5.46 10.19 -19.23
C ASN A 300 -6.65 10.48 -18.29
N TRP A 301 -7.42 11.55 -18.53
CA TRP A 301 -8.57 11.94 -17.70
C TRP A 301 -9.90 11.70 -18.40
N ILE A 302 -10.92 11.29 -17.65
CA ILE A 302 -12.31 11.20 -18.10
C ILE A 302 -13.19 12.12 -17.24
N PHE A 303 -14.06 12.90 -17.88
CA PHE A 303 -15.01 13.79 -17.21
C PHE A 303 -16.42 13.19 -17.24
N ILE A 304 -16.99 12.91 -16.05
CA ILE A 304 -18.35 12.39 -15.90
C ILE A 304 -19.12 13.30 -14.96
N GLY A 305 -20.14 13.98 -15.47
CA GLY A 305 -21.05 14.79 -14.64
C GLY A 305 -20.35 15.88 -13.79
N GLY A 306 -19.27 16.48 -14.31
CA GLY A 306 -18.48 17.50 -13.59
C GLY A 306 -17.39 16.95 -12.66
N MET A 307 -17.27 15.63 -12.51
CA MET A 307 -16.17 15.00 -11.78
C MET A 307 -15.07 14.51 -12.73
N SER A 308 -13.81 14.73 -12.34
CA SER A 308 -12.64 14.18 -13.01
C SER A 308 -12.30 12.80 -12.45
N PHE A 309 -12.18 11.82 -13.33
CA PHE A 309 -11.84 10.45 -13.00
C PHE A 309 -10.61 10.01 -13.80
N GLN A 310 -9.61 9.47 -13.10
CA GLN A 310 -8.40 8.94 -13.72
C GLN A 310 -8.43 7.41 -13.60
N PRO A 311 -8.76 6.67 -14.68
CA PRO A 311 -8.92 5.22 -14.63
C PRO A 311 -7.65 4.48 -14.18
N SER A 312 -6.46 4.98 -14.54
CA SER A 312 -5.18 4.35 -14.20
C SER A 312 -4.95 4.24 -12.68
N GLU A 313 -5.56 5.12 -11.88
CA GLU A 313 -5.51 5.04 -10.43
C GLU A 313 -6.23 3.78 -9.92
N LEU A 314 -7.43 3.47 -10.39
CA LEU A 314 -8.13 2.23 -9.99
C LEU A 314 -7.48 0.97 -10.58
N VAL A 315 -6.87 1.08 -11.76
CA VAL A 315 -6.16 -0.04 -12.40
C VAL A 315 -5.01 -0.55 -11.52
N LYS A 316 -4.43 0.28 -10.63
CA LYS A 316 -3.41 -0.15 -9.64
C LYS A 316 -3.93 -1.29 -8.75
N VAL A 317 -5.16 -1.15 -8.24
CA VAL A 317 -5.82 -2.17 -7.41
C VAL A 317 -6.06 -3.45 -8.23
N CYS A 318 -6.57 -3.30 -9.46
CA CYS A 318 -6.79 -4.42 -10.37
C CYS A 318 -5.49 -5.17 -10.72
N PHE A 319 -4.41 -4.42 -10.93
CA PHE A 319 -3.10 -4.93 -11.28
C PHE A 319 -2.49 -5.80 -10.19
N ILE A 320 -2.69 -5.42 -8.93
CA ILE A 320 -2.25 -6.23 -7.78
C ILE A 320 -3.01 -7.56 -7.72
N PHE A 321 -4.34 -7.54 -7.87
CA PHE A 321 -5.12 -8.79 -7.95
C PHE A 321 -4.63 -9.70 -9.09
N ALA A 322 -4.40 -9.12 -10.27
CA ALA A 322 -3.90 -9.84 -11.44
C ALA A 322 -2.51 -10.47 -11.19
N GLY A 323 -1.61 -9.72 -10.57
CA GLY A 323 -0.21 -10.13 -10.37
C GLY A 323 0.03 -11.07 -9.19
N ALA A 324 -0.72 -10.92 -8.10
CA ALA A 324 -0.53 -11.71 -6.87
C ALA A 324 -1.12 -13.14 -6.96
N SER A 325 -2.22 -13.31 -7.70
CA SER A 325 -3.11 -14.50 -7.72
C SER A 325 -2.58 -15.78 -8.39
N THR A 326 -1.31 -15.85 -8.74
CA THR A 326 -0.79 -16.86 -9.68
C THR A 326 -0.31 -18.17 -9.06
N MET A 327 -0.68 -18.47 -7.83
CA MET A 327 -0.30 -19.74 -7.19
C MET A 327 -1.39 -20.81 -7.21
N ASP A 328 -2.53 -20.58 -7.88
CA ASP A 328 -3.40 -21.72 -8.20
C ASP A 328 -2.92 -22.44 -9.47
N ARG A 329 -2.38 -23.64 -9.22
CA ARG A 329 -1.86 -24.64 -10.17
C ARG A 329 -0.64 -24.20 -10.97
N LEU A 330 0.49 -24.69 -10.45
CA LEU A 330 1.71 -25.04 -11.17
C LEU A 330 2.51 -23.88 -11.78
N MET A 331 3.80 -23.91 -11.46
CA MET A 331 4.89 -23.31 -12.21
C MET A 331 4.89 -23.77 -13.68
N THR A 332 3.95 -23.26 -14.48
CA THR A 332 4.09 -23.23 -15.92
C THR A 332 4.57 -21.82 -16.25
N LYS A 333 5.72 -21.69 -16.92
CA LYS A 333 6.25 -20.43 -17.48
C LYS A 333 5.16 -19.54 -18.11
N ARG A 334 4.07 -20.16 -18.60
CA ARG A 334 2.84 -19.56 -19.13
C ARG A 334 2.18 -18.53 -18.18
N ASN A 335 2.04 -18.77 -16.88
CA ASN A 335 1.34 -17.84 -15.98
C ASN A 335 2.15 -16.57 -15.68
N LEU A 336 3.49 -16.66 -15.68
CA LEU A 336 4.34 -15.49 -15.59
C LEU A 336 4.34 -14.74 -16.94
N TRP A 337 4.43 -15.47 -18.05
CA TRP A 337 4.36 -14.89 -19.39
C TRP A 337 3.06 -14.13 -19.65
N LEU A 338 1.90 -14.68 -19.27
CA LEU A 338 0.61 -13.97 -19.36
C LEU A 338 0.60 -12.68 -18.53
N PHE A 339 1.23 -12.68 -17.35
CA PHE A 339 1.36 -11.49 -16.54
C PHE A 339 2.33 -10.46 -17.15
N ILE A 340 3.41 -10.91 -17.79
CA ILE A 340 4.32 -10.05 -18.56
C ILE A 340 3.57 -9.37 -19.71
N VAL A 341 2.79 -10.13 -20.48
CA VAL A 341 1.96 -9.59 -21.58
C VAL A 341 0.94 -8.60 -21.05
N TYR A 342 0.24 -8.93 -19.96
CA TYR A 342 -0.72 -8.04 -19.30
C TYR A 342 -0.08 -6.73 -18.82
N SER A 343 1.10 -6.81 -18.19
CA SER A 343 1.85 -5.64 -17.73
C SER A 343 2.36 -4.81 -18.90
N GLY A 344 2.87 -5.46 -19.95
CA GLY A 344 3.30 -4.81 -21.18
C GLY A 344 2.16 -4.08 -21.89
N PHE A 345 0.96 -4.67 -21.90
CA PHE A 345 -0.24 -4.02 -22.42
C PHE A 345 -0.62 -2.76 -21.62
N ILE A 346 -0.62 -2.84 -20.28
CA ILE A 346 -0.92 -1.69 -19.41
C ILE A 346 0.11 -0.57 -19.62
N CYS A 347 1.41 -0.89 -19.53
CA CYS A 347 2.47 0.09 -19.74
C CYS A 347 2.43 0.68 -21.14
N GLY A 348 2.13 -0.13 -22.17
CA GLY A 348 1.94 0.33 -23.54
C GLY A 348 0.79 1.32 -23.68
N CYS A 349 -0.38 1.02 -23.09
CA CYS A 349 -1.52 1.94 -23.07
C CYS A 349 -1.18 3.26 -22.39
N LEU A 350 -0.50 3.23 -21.24
CA LEU A 350 -0.09 4.43 -20.51
C LEU A 350 0.93 5.27 -21.30
N ALA A 351 1.89 4.62 -21.96
CA ALA A 351 2.83 5.31 -22.85
C ALA A 351 2.15 5.96 -24.06
N LEU A 352 1.09 5.34 -24.61
CA LEU A 352 0.28 5.93 -25.67
C LEU A 352 -0.49 7.17 -25.19
N MET A 353 -0.87 7.22 -23.91
CA MET A 353 -1.51 8.37 -23.27
C MET A 353 -0.53 9.48 -22.85
N ASN A 354 0.79 9.30 -23.08
CA ASN A 354 1.89 10.12 -22.55
C ASN A 354 1.98 10.16 -21.01
N ASP A 355 1.46 9.14 -20.31
CA ASP A 355 1.51 9.02 -18.85
C ASP A 355 2.70 8.17 -18.39
N PHE A 356 3.91 8.71 -18.58
CA PHE A 356 5.16 8.01 -18.29
C PHE A 356 5.42 7.81 -16.80
N GLY A 357 4.97 8.74 -15.95
CA GLY A 357 5.08 8.62 -14.50
C GLY A 357 4.30 7.41 -13.99
N THR A 358 3.05 7.27 -14.41
CA THR A 358 2.23 6.11 -14.04
C THR A 358 2.76 4.82 -14.66
N ALA A 359 3.20 4.85 -15.92
CA ALA A 359 3.83 3.68 -16.55
C ALA A 359 5.05 3.16 -15.76
N LEU A 360 5.88 4.06 -15.24
CA LEU A 360 7.03 3.69 -14.41
C LEU A 360 6.60 3.05 -13.08
N ILE A 361 5.53 3.53 -12.45
CA ILE A 361 4.97 2.91 -11.23
C ILE A 361 4.52 1.47 -11.51
N PHE A 362 3.76 1.25 -12.58
CA PHE A 362 3.33 -0.11 -12.97
C PHE A 362 4.52 -0.99 -13.32
N PHE A 363 5.53 -0.44 -13.99
CA PHE A 363 6.73 -1.19 -14.34
C PHE A 363 7.54 -1.63 -13.11
N VAL A 364 7.81 -0.72 -12.15
CA VAL A 364 8.49 -1.07 -10.91
C VAL A 364 7.69 -2.11 -10.12
N THR A 365 6.37 -1.93 -10.04
CA THR A 365 5.48 -2.89 -9.36
C THR A 365 5.50 -4.26 -10.03
N PHE A 366 5.49 -4.30 -11.36
CA PHE A 366 5.67 -5.51 -12.15
C PHE A 366 6.98 -6.21 -11.81
N LEU A 367 8.10 -5.47 -11.76
CA LEU A 367 9.42 -6.04 -11.40
C LEU A 367 9.40 -6.67 -10.01
N VAL A 368 8.80 -6.00 -9.02
CA VAL A 368 8.68 -6.53 -7.66
C VAL A 368 7.85 -7.82 -7.63
N ILE A 369 6.70 -7.83 -8.30
CA ILE A 369 5.86 -9.04 -8.40
C ILE A 369 6.59 -10.17 -9.14
N ALA A 370 7.25 -9.86 -10.26
CA ALA A 370 7.99 -10.82 -11.05
C ALA A 370 9.16 -11.42 -10.27
N TYR A 371 9.88 -10.59 -9.50
CA TYR A 371 10.97 -11.04 -8.64
C TYR A 371 10.46 -11.98 -7.54
N LEU A 372 9.42 -11.58 -6.80
CA LEU A 372 8.85 -12.41 -5.73
C LEU A 372 8.28 -13.74 -6.24
N ARG A 373 7.89 -13.81 -7.52
CA ARG A 373 7.35 -15.03 -8.14
C ARG A 373 8.41 -15.92 -8.78
N SER A 374 9.47 -15.36 -9.35
CA SER A 374 10.47 -16.10 -10.10
C SER A 374 11.71 -16.44 -9.29
N GLY A 375 12.08 -15.58 -8.33
CA GLY A 375 13.35 -15.67 -7.59
C GLY A 375 14.60 -15.52 -8.47
N ASP A 376 14.44 -15.20 -9.76
CA ASP A 376 15.54 -15.17 -10.73
C ASP A 376 15.94 -13.73 -11.10
N PHE A 377 17.05 -13.29 -10.52
CA PHE A 377 17.64 -11.99 -10.81
C PHE A 377 18.10 -11.83 -12.27
N ALA A 378 18.46 -12.92 -12.96
CA ALA A 378 18.94 -12.83 -14.34
C ALA A 378 17.81 -12.45 -15.30
N THR A 379 16.64 -13.11 -15.17
CA THR A 379 15.44 -12.74 -15.94
C THR A 379 15.00 -11.30 -15.66
N LEU A 380 15.08 -10.86 -14.39
CA LEU A 380 14.74 -9.49 -14.02
C LEU A 380 15.69 -8.46 -14.67
N SER A 381 17.00 -8.73 -14.64
CA SER A 381 18.01 -7.88 -15.28
C SER A 381 17.78 -7.75 -16.79
N LEU A 382 17.44 -8.85 -17.47
CA LEU A 382 17.14 -8.85 -18.90
C LEU A 382 15.89 -8.01 -19.23
N ILE A 383 14.83 -8.14 -18.43
CA ILE A 383 13.60 -7.35 -18.57
C ILE A 383 13.88 -5.86 -18.35
N CYS A 384 14.67 -5.52 -17.33
CA CYS A 384 15.11 -4.14 -17.08
C CYS A 384 15.91 -3.58 -18.25
N ALA A 385 16.87 -4.34 -18.78
CA ALA A 385 17.67 -3.93 -19.94
C ALA A 385 16.80 -3.70 -21.18
N GLY A 386 15.91 -4.65 -21.50
CA GLY A 386 15.02 -4.54 -22.66
C GLY A 386 14.02 -3.39 -22.55
N THR A 387 13.43 -3.20 -21.38
CA THR A 387 12.47 -2.11 -21.15
C THR A 387 13.15 -0.76 -21.05
N GLY A 388 14.36 -0.69 -20.46
CA GLY A 388 15.17 0.51 -20.43
C GLY A 388 15.53 1.00 -21.84
N PHE A 389 15.93 0.08 -22.72
CA PHE A 389 16.17 0.39 -24.14
C PHE A 389 14.90 0.91 -24.84
N ALA A 390 13.77 0.22 -24.65
CA ALA A 390 12.48 0.65 -25.20
C ALA A 390 12.03 2.01 -24.65
N GLY A 391 12.26 2.29 -23.37
CA GLY A 391 11.95 3.56 -22.72
C GLY A 391 12.77 4.73 -23.29
N ILE A 392 14.09 4.54 -23.44
CA ILE A 392 14.97 5.54 -24.07
C ILE A 392 14.49 5.85 -25.49
N LEU A 393 14.14 4.81 -26.25
CA LEU A 393 13.64 4.96 -27.60
C LEU A 393 12.30 5.69 -27.63
N ALA A 394 11.37 5.34 -26.74
CA ALA A 394 10.05 5.97 -26.64
C ALA A 394 10.14 7.46 -26.27
N VAL A 395 11.06 7.83 -25.38
CA VAL A 395 11.31 9.24 -25.03
C VAL A 395 11.73 10.02 -26.28
N ARG A 396 12.64 9.50 -27.11
CA ARG A 396 13.06 10.18 -28.37
C ARG A 396 11.91 10.47 -29.34
N PHE A 397 10.84 9.70 -29.30
CA PHE A 397 9.68 9.87 -30.19
C PHE A 397 8.55 10.72 -29.58
N ARG A 398 8.66 11.15 -28.32
CA ARG A 398 7.64 11.96 -27.64
C ARG A 398 8.21 13.33 -27.22
N PRO A 399 7.88 14.41 -27.96
CA PRO A 399 8.37 15.76 -27.69
C PRO A 399 8.08 16.25 -26.26
N TYR A 400 6.93 15.84 -25.70
CA TYR A 400 6.52 16.20 -24.35
C TYR A 400 7.46 15.63 -23.28
N ALA A 401 7.74 14.33 -23.34
CA ALA A 401 8.67 13.68 -22.40
C ALA A 401 10.08 14.25 -22.55
N LEU A 402 10.55 14.46 -23.80
CA LEU A 402 11.85 15.05 -24.07
C LEU A 402 12.03 16.41 -23.40
N ARG A 403 11.01 17.28 -23.43
CA ARG A 403 11.10 18.61 -22.80
C ARG A 403 11.34 18.52 -21.30
N ARG A 404 10.65 17.60 -20.61
CA ARG A 404 10.83 17.39 -19.15
C ARG A 404 12.19 16.77 -18.82
N PHE A 405 12.70 15.89 -19.67
CA PHE A 405 14.05 15.34 -19.52
C PHE A 405 15.15 16.34 -19.88
N ALA A 406 14.91 17.26 -20.81
CA ALA A 406 15.87 18.27 -21.21
C ALA A 406 16.04 19.38 -20.15
N SER A 407 14.99 19.70 -19.40
CA SER A 407 15.06 20.66 -18.30
C SER A 407 15.64 20.06 -17.02
N TRP A 408 15.64 18.74 -16.87
CA TRP A 408 16.12 18.05 -15.66
C TRP A 408 17.60 18.37 -15.39
N GLY A 409 17.90 18.82 -14.18
CA GLY A 409 19.25 19.23 -13.75
C GLY A 409 19.62 20.66 -14.17
N HIS A 410 18.81 21.29 -15.04
CA HIS A 410 19.05 22.60 -15.64
C HIS A 410 17.87 23.56 -15.42
N ILE A 411 16.99 23.28 -14.45
CA ILE A 411 15.77 24.06 -14.21
C ILE A 411 16.02 25.53 -13.87
N TRP A 412 17.22 25.85 -13.37
CA TRP A 412 17.64 27.21 -13.06
C TRP A 412 18.05 28.02 -14.29
N GLU A 413 18.27 27.38 -15.43
CA GLU A 413 18.59 28.05 -16.70
C GLU A 413 17.35 28.70 -17.34
N ASP A 414 16.17 28.13 -17.12
CA ASP A 414 14.88 28.69 -17.53
C ASP A 414 13.85 28.66 -16.38
N PRO A 415 14.03 29.51 -15.35
CA PRO A 415 13.19 29.51 -14.15
C PRO A 415 11.82 30.17 -14.37
N LEU A 416 11.58 30.77 -15.55
CA LEU A 416 10.30 31.38 -15.92
C LEU A 416 9.51 30.54 -16.93
N GLY A 417 10.17 29.65 -17.66
CA GLY A 417 9.56 28.68 -18.57
C GLY A 417 9.58 27.26 -18.02
N ALA A 418 10.44 26.40 -18.57
CA ALA A 418 10.43 24.96 -18.32
C ALA A 418 10.72 24.58 -16.87
N GLY A 419 11.57 25.34 -16.16
CA GLY A 419 11.92 25.12 -14.77
C GLY A 419 10.97 25.76 -13.75
N TYR A 420 9.95 26.50 -14.20
CA TYR A 420 9.12 27.36 -13.35
C TYR A 420 8.58 26.68 -12.09
N GLN A 421 7.97 25.50 -12.23
CA GLN A 421 7.36 24.78 -11.11
C GLN A 421 8.40 24.31 -10.08
N GLN A 422 9.47 23.66 -10.54
CA GLN A 422 10.50 23.07 -9.67
C GLN A 422 11.33 24.15 -8.97
N THR A 423 11.70 25.23 -9.67
CA THR A 423 12.43 26.37 -9.08
C THR A 423 11.63 27.02 -7.96
N ARG A 424 10.33 27.26 -8.15
CA ARG A 424 9.47 27.84 -7.10
C ARG A 424 9.25 26.89 -5.94
N ALA A 425 9.09 25.59 -6.21
CA ALA A 425 8.97 24.58 -5.18
C ALA A 425 10.18 24.58 -4.24
N MET A 426 11.40 24.61 -4.78
CA MET A 426 12.61 24.64 -3.97
C MET A 426 12.80 25.96 -3.20
N MET A 427 12.48 27.10 -3.82
CA MET A 427 12.51 28.41 -3.13
C MET A 427 11.54 28.44 -1.95
N CYS A 428 10.30 27.99 -2.15
CA CYS A 428 9.28 27.91 -1.10
C CYS A 428 9.65 26.91 0.00
N LEU A 429 10.20 25.75 -0.37
CA LEU A 429 10.69 24.78 0.58
C LEU A 429 11.81 25.36 1.47
N ALA A 430 12.75 26.10 0.89
CA ALA A 430 13.78 26.80 1.65
C ALA A 430 13.19 27.84 2.61
N SER A 431 12.13 28.55 2.19
CA SER A 431 11.46 29.56 3.02
C SER A 431 10.73 28.97 4.23
N GLY A 432 10.24 27.73 4.15
CA GLY A 432 9.56 27.04 5.25
C GLY A 432 10.47 26.70 6.43
N GLY A 433 11.77 26.54 6.20
CA GLY A 433 12.71 26.09 7.24
C GLY A 433 12.30 24.77 7.88
N LEU A 434 12.74 24.53 9.13
CA LEU A 434 12.46 23.27 9.83
C LEU A 434 11.01 23.15 10.35
N LEU A 435 10.40 24.27 10.73
CA LEU A 435 9.11 24.33 11.45
C LEU A 435 7.95 24.89 10.62
N GLY A 436 8.20 25.24 9.35
CA GLY A 436 7.20 25.76 8.42
C GLY A 436 6.91 27.23 8.67
N LEU A 437 6.13 27.85 7.79
CA LEU A 437 5.62 29.22 7.97
C LEU A 437 4.34 29.29 8.80
N GLY A 438 3.67 28.14 9.00
CA GLY A 438 2.32 28.06 9.53
C GLY A 438 1.33 27.67 8.43
N VAL A 439 0.33 26.87 8.81
CA VAL A 439 -0.71 26.36 7.92
C VAL A 439 -1.49 27.53 7.32
N GLY A 440 -1.65 27.56 6.00
CA GLY A 440 -2.34 28.63 5.28
C GLY A 440 -1.50 29.89 5.01
N CYS A 441 -0.24 29.94 5.45
CA CYS A 441 0.65 31.10 5.28
C CYS A 441 1.62 30.96 4.10
N GLY A 442 1.61 29.84 3.37
CA GLY A 442 2.53 29.55 2.27
C GLY A 442 2.29 30.41 1.03
N ARG A 443 3.33 30.52 0.18
CA ARG A 443 3.26 31.18 -1.13
C ARG A 443 3.18 30.19 -2.28
N LEU A 444 3.59 28.93 -2.09
CA LEU A 444 3.55 27.92 -3.14
C LEU A 444 2.13 27.66 -3.64
N ARG A 445 1.10 27.89 -2.82
CA ARG A 445 -0.32 27.79 -3.20
C ARG A 445 -0.74 28.58 -4.45
N TYR A 446 0.04 29.59 -4.85
CA TYR A 446 -0.21 30.36 -6.06
C TYR A 446 0.47 29.79 -7.32
N VAL A 447 1.27 28.74 -7.17
CA VAL A 447 1.93 28.04 -8.27
C VAL A 447 1.01 26.96 -8.81
N ALA A 448 0.96 26.80 -10.14
CA ALA A 448 0.16 25.76 -10.77
C ALA A 448 0.59 24.36 -10.31
N ALA A 449 -0.39 23.50 -10.02
CA ALA A 449 -0.20 22.13 -9.52
C ALA A 449 0.51 22.04 -8.15
N ALA A 450 0.43 23.09 -7.32
CA ALA A 450 1.06 23.12 -6.01
C ALA A 450 0.50 22.10 -5.01
N ASP A 451 -0.80 21.85 -5.08
CA ASP A 451 -1.56 20.91 -4.23
C ASP A 451 -1.53 19.46 -4.74
N THR A 452 -1.02 19.25 -5.95
CA THR A 452 -0.94 17.96 -6.63
C THR A 452 0.51 17.51 -6.74
N ASP A 453 1.22 18.02 -7.74
CA ASP A 453 2.55 17.58 -8.14
C ASP A 453 3.66 18.10 -7.20
N LEU A 454 3.50 19.32 -6.66
CA LEU A 454 4.50 19.97 -5.79
C LEU A 454 4.15 19.85 -4.30
N VAL A 455 3.25 18.93 -3.95
CA VAL A 455 2.70 18.85 -2.59
C VAL A 455 3.76 18.64 -1.52
N PHE A 456 4.86 17.95 -1.83
CA PHE A 456 5.97 17.80 -0.89
C PHE A 456 6.58 19.14 -0.50
N ALA A 457 6.85 20.01 -1.48
CA ALA A 457 7.35 21.36 -1.21
C ALA A 457 6.29 22.23 -0.53
N PHE A 458 5.01 22.02 -0.84
CA PHE A 458 3.91 22.71 -0.18
C PHE A 458 3.88 22.41 1.32
N VAL A 459 3.91 21.11 1.67
CA VAL A 459 3.94 20.67 3.05
C VAL A 459 5.21 21.16 3.73
N ALA A 460 6.37 21.13 3.07
CA ALA A 460 7.61 21.64 3.64
C ALA A 460 7.58 23.16 3.90
N GLU A 461 6.94 23.95 3.03
CA GLU A 461 6.78 25.40 3.21
C GLU A 461 5.86 25.71 4.40
N GLU A 462 4.66 25.14 4.44
CA GLU A 462 3.66 25.49 5.46
C GLU A 462 3.89 24.80 6.82
N TRP A 463 4.25 23.51 6.79
CA TRP A 463 4.36 22.65 7.97
C TRP A 463 5.80 22.41 8.43
N GLY A 464 6.77 22.75 7.58
CA GLY A 464 8.18 22.61 7.86
C GLY A 464 8.77 21.30 7.37
N LEU A 465 10.09 21.33 7.18
CA LEU A 465 10.84 20.17 6.70
C LEU A 465 10.66 18.94 7.61
N ILE A 466 10.52 19.12 8.92
CA ILE A 466 10.32 17.99 9.85
C ILE A 466 9.04 17.23 9.52
N VAL A 467 7.92 17.94 9.36
CA VAL A 467 6.63 17.30 9.05
C VAL A 467 6.65 16.71 7.64
N ALA A 468 7.26 17.39 6.67
CA ALA A 468 7.42 16.87 5.31
C ALA A 468 8.23 15.56 5.27
N VAL A 469 9.35 15.47 6.00
CA VAL A 469 10.12 14.22 6.11
C VAL A 469 9.31 13.13 6.83
N LEU A 470 8.52 13.50 7.84
CA LEU A 470 7.65 12.57 8.54
C LEU A 470 6.56 11.96 7.63
N THR A 471 6.04 12.67 6.62
CA THR A 471 5.11 12.05 5.65
C THR A 471 5.78 10.97 4.82
N VAL A 472 7.04 11.19 4.40
CA VAL A 472 7.85 10.19 3.70
C VAL A 472 8.12 9.00 4.63
N LEU A 473 8.54 9.26 5.87
CA LEU A 473 8.80 8.22 6.87
C LEU A 473 7.56 7.40 7.22
N ALA A 474 6.36 8.00 7.16
CA ALA A 474 5.11 7.30 7.36
C ALA A 474 4.89 6.20 6.29
N ILE A 475 5.15 6.52 5.02
CA ILE A 475 5.10 5.52 3.93
C ILE A 475 6.23 4.51 4.09
N VAL A 476 7.46 4.95 4.39
CA VAL A 476 8.61 4.06 4.66
C VAL A 476 8.30 3.06 5.78
N CYS A 477 7.63 3.50 6.85
CA CYS A 477 7.19 2.65 7.95
C CYS A 477 6.26 1.52 7.47
N LEU A 478 5.30 1.80 6.59
CA LEU A 478 4.45 0.78 5.97
C LEU A 478 5.29 -0.21 5.14
N GLY A 479 6.29 0.28 4.40
CA GLY A 479 7.22 -0.57 3.63
C GLY A 479 8.01 -1.54 4.49
N VAL A 480 8.66 -1.02 5.54
CA VAL A 480 9.43 -1.83 6.48
C VAL A 480 8.51 -2.83 7.19
N PHE A 481 7.30 -2.41 7.56
CA PHE A 481 6.29 -3.30 8.13
C PHE A 481 5.95 -4.46 7.19
N VAL A 482 5.63 -4.19 5.91
CA VAL A 482 5.29 -5.23 4.93
C VAL A 482 6.45 -6.21 4.73
N VAL A 483 7.68 -5.71 4.57
CA VAL A 483 8.87 -6.57 4.40
C VAL A 483 9.12 -7.44 5.63
N ARG A 484 8.89 -6.91 6.84
CA ARG A 484 8.99 -7.68 8.08
C ARG A 484 7.90 -8.74 8.20
N SER A 485 6.68 -8.43 7.76
CA SER A 485 5.55 -9.37 7.78
C SER A 485 5.66 -10.44 6.69
N ALA A 486 6.38 -10.17 5.59
CA ALA A 486 6.52 -11.06 4.46
C ALA A 486 7.10 -12.44 4.83
N SER A 487 8.08 -12.50 5.74
CA SER A 487 8.74 -13.75 6.15
C SER A 487 7.85 -14.68 6.99
N VAL A 488 6.75 -14.16 7.52
CA VAL A 488 5.77 -14.89 8.33
C VAL A 488 4.38 -14.81 7.72
N GLY A 489 4.29 -14.44 6.44
CA GLY A 489 3.04 -14.33 5.70
C GLY A 489 2.35 -15.69 5.60
N ARG A 490 1.02 -15.68 5.68
CA ARG A 490 0.20 -16.91 5.67
C ARG A 490 0.11 -17.56 4.29
N SER A 491 0.20 -16.72 3.26
CA SER A 491 0.14 -17.11 1.86
C SER A 491 0.98 -16.15 1.03
N SER A 492 1.64 -16.70 0.01
CA SER A 492 2.36 -15.95 -1.02
C SER A 492 1.49 -14.89 -1.68
N PHE A 493 0.18 -15.14 -1.82
CA PHE A 493 -0.76 -14.16 -2.37
C PHE A 493 -0.80 -12.86 -1.54
N TYR A 494 -1.01 -12.97 -0.23
CA TYR A 494 -1.07 -11.80 0.65
C TYR A 494 0.27 -11.08 0.71
N THR A 495 1.38 -11.81 0.79
CA THR A 495 2.73 -11.24 0.80
C THR A 495 3.04 -10.49 -0.50
N ILE A 496 2.82 -11.12 -1.66
CA ILE A 496 3.07 -10.48 -2.97
C ILE A 496 2.16 -9.26 -3.15
N SER A 497 0.87 -9.36 -2.78
CA SER A 497 -0.07 -8.25 -2.92
C SER A 497 0.29 -7.04 -2.06
N ALA A 498 0.72 -7.27 -0.81
CA ALA A 498 1.15 -6.21 0.09
C ALA A 498 2.48 -5.58 -0.35
N CYS A 499 3.45 -6.39 -0.79
CA CYS A 499 4.70 -5.90 -1.37
C CYS A 499 4.43 -5.05 -2.61
N ALA A 500 3.53 -5.48 -3.50
CA ALA A 500 3.15 -4.70 -4.67
C ALA A 500 2.48 -3.37 -4.30
N ALA A 501 1.53 -3.38 -3.35
CA ALA A 501 0.84 -2.16 -2.89
C ALA A 501 1.82 -1.15 -2.29
N VAL A 502 2.75 -1.62 -1.45
CA VAL A 502 3.72 -0.72 -0.84
C VAL A 502 4.79 -0.24 -1.83
N SER A 503 5.15 -1.06 -2.82
CA SER A 503 6.02 -0.61 -3.92
C SER A 503 5.37 0.51 -4.73
N ILE A 504 4.06 0.44 -5.01
CA ILE A 504 3.34 1.55 -5.65
C ILE A 504 3.48 2.83 -4.83
N PHE A 505 3.21 2.78 -3.52
CA PHE A 505 3.35 3.95 -2.65
C PHE A 505 4.77 4.49 -2.61
N MET A 506 5.78 3.62 -2.51
CA MET A 506 7.19 4.03 -2.49
C MET A 506 7.59 4.72 -3.79
N THR A 507 7.23 4.15 -4.95
CA THR A 507 7.56 4.75 -6.23
C THR A 507 6.85 6.08 -6.42
N GLN A 508 5.59 6.21 -5.98
CA GLN A 508 4.88 7.50 -6.00
C GLN A 508 5.57 8.56 -5.15
N VAL A 509 5.95 8.22 -3.91
CA VAL A 509 6.68 9.14 -3.02
C VAL A 509 8.03 9.53 -3.63
N VAL A 510 8.80 8.57 -4.16
CA VAL A 510 10.08 8.85 -4.82
C VAL A 510 9.89 9.80 -5.99
N LEU A 511 8.96 9.52 -6.90
CA LEU A 511 8.72 10.34 -8.09
C LEU A 511 8.22 11.75 -7.74
N ASN A 512 7.36 11.89 -6.73
CA ASN A 512 6.84 13.18 -6.30
C ASN A 512 7.91 14.02 -5.59
N VAL A 513 8.59 13.44 -4.59
CA VAL A 513 9.60 14.14 -3.77
C VAL A 513 10.83 14.49 -4.60
N PHE A 514 11.39 13.51 -5.33
CA PHE A 514 12.58 13.73 -6.14
C PHE A 514 12.29 14.55 -7.39
N GLY A 515 11.07 14.44 -7.95
CA GLY A 515 10.61 15.31 -9.04
C GLY A 515 10.56 16.79 -8.62
N THR A 516 10.01 17.06 -7.43
CA THR A 516 9.91 18.42 -6.87
C THR A 516 11.29 19.03 -6.60
N MET A 517 12.27 18.21 -6.25
CA MET A 517 13.65 18.61 -5.91
C MET A 517 14.64 18.54 -7.09
N ASP A 518 14.15 18.24 -8.30
CA ASP A 518 14.97 18.08 -9.51
C ASP A 518 16.03 16.96 -9.44
N PHE A 519 15.90 16.03 -8.49
CA PHE A 519 16.68 14.79 -8.49
C PHE A 519 16.22 13.84 -9.59
N LEU A 520 14.94 13.92 -9.97
CA LEU A 520 14.33 13.24 -11.11
C LEU A 520 13.50 14.25 -11.90
N PRO A 521 13.20 13.99 -13.19
CA PRO A 521 12.30 14.84 -13.95
C PRO A 521 10.91 14.85 -13.30
N LEU A 522 10.24 16.00 -13.31
CA LEU A 522 8.88 16.14 -12.78
C LEU A 522 7.91 15.26 -13.58
N THR A 523 7.29 14.27 -12.94
CA THR A 523 6.47 13.24 -13.65
C THR A 523 4.97 13.43 -13.54
N GLY A 524 4.49 14.38 -12.74
CA GLY A 524 3.05 14.63 -12.56
C GLY A 524 2.34 13.53 -11.76
N VAL A 525 3.04 12.94 -10.78
CA VAL A 525 2.56 11.82 -9.97
C VAL A 525 2.16 12.31 -8.59
N THR A 526 1.02 11.82 -8.09
CA THR A 526 0.50 12.14 -6.77
C THR A 526 1.29 11.50 -5.62
N PHE A 527 1.47 12.25 -4.54
CA PHE A 527 1.88 11.73 -3.24
C PHE A 527 0.67 11.01 -2.59
N PRO A 528 0.79 9.73 -2.18
CA PRO A 528 -0.33 8.97 -1.63
C PRO A 528 -0.97 9.66 -0.42
N PHE A 529 -2.29 9.80 -0.42
CA PHE A 529 -3.12 10.47 0.61
C PHE A 529 -2.91 11.98 0.80
N VAL A 530 -1.78 12.56 0.37
CA VAL A 530 -1.46 13.98 0.62
C VAL A 530 -1.83 14.87 -0.58
N SER A 531 -1.54 14.44 -1.82
CA SER A 531 -1.90 15.23 -3.00
C SER A 531 -3.41 15.35 -3.19
N ASN A 532 -3.85 16.50 -3.74
CA ASN A 532 -5.21 16.67 -4.25
C ASN A 532 -5.43 15.74 -5.46
N GLY A 533 -6.42 14.87 -5.38
CA GLY A 533 -6.62 13.87 -6.41
C GLY A 533 -7.65 12.85 -6.00
N GLY A 534 -8.90 13.06 -6.39
CA GLY A 534 -10.02 12.22 -5.97
C GLY A 534 -9.83 10.74 -6.30
N SER A 535 -9.44 10.42 -7.55
CA SER A 535 -9.19 9.02 -7.97
C SER A 535 -7.98 8.40 -7.25
N SER A 536 -6.92 9.19 -7.05
CA SER A 536 -5.73 8.76 -6.30
C SER A 536 -6.04 8.48 -4.83
N MET A 537 -6.89 9.29 -4.19
CA MET A 537 -7.33 9.07 -2.81
C MET A 537 -8.12 7.76 -2.67
N ILE A 538 -9.05 7.50 -3.59
CA ILE A 538 -9.83 6.24 -3.61
C ILE A 538 -8.89 5.04 -3.77
N SER A 539 -7.98 5.11 -4.74
CA SER A 539 -7.02 4.03 -4.99
C SER A 539 -6.08 3.80 -3.80
N ALA A 540 -5.58 4.86 -3.16
CA ALA A 540 -4.69 4.74 -2.01
C ALA A 540 -5.34 3.97 -0.85
N TRP A 541 -6.61 4.24 -0.53
CA TRP A 541 -7.34 3.42 0.45
C TRP A 541 -7.53 1.97 -0.01
N GLY A 542 -7.83 1.74 -1.29
CA GLY A 542 -7.89 0.38 -1.86
C GLY A 542 -6.57 -0.39 -1.76
N LEU A 543 -5.43 0.27 -2.03
CA LEU A 543 -4.09 -0.30 -1.90
C LEU A 543 -3.73 -0.62 -0.45
N LEU A 544 -4.17 0.22 0.49
CA LEU A 544 -3.98 0.01 1.92
C LEU A 544 -4.62 -1.30 2.42
N ALA A 545 -5.69 -1.77 1.77
CA ALA A 545 -6.34 -3.03 2.12
C ALA A 545 -5.42 -4.25 1.93
N PHE A 546 -4.57 -4.25 0.90
CA PHE A 546 -3.59 -5.32 0.70
C PHE A 546 -2.49 -5.31 1.78
N ILE A 547 -2.01 -4.12 2.14
CA ILE A 547 -1.05 -3.94 3.24
C ILE A 547 -1.65 -4.43 4.57
N LYS A 548 -2.93 -4.13 4.81
CA LYS A 548 -3.64 -4.58 6.01
C LYS A 548 -3.85 -6.09 6.02
N ALA A 549 -4.09 -6.71 4.87
CA ALA A 549 -4.31 -8.14 4.75
C ALA A 549 -3.07 -8.96 5.14
N CYS A 550 -1.85 -8.46 4.92
CA CYS A 550 -0.62 -9.14 5.32
C CYS A 550 -0.26 -8.99 6.81
N ASP A 551 -1.04 -8.27 7.62
CA ASP A 551 -0.77 -8.10 9.05
C ASP A 551 -0.96 -9.42 9.79
N THR A 552 0.15 -9.97 10.29
CA THR A 552 0.21 -11.27 10.97
C THR A 552 -0.03 -11.17 12.46
N ARG A 553 -0.08 -9.95 13.03
CA ARG A 553 -0.40 -9.72 14.44
C ARG A 553 -1.83 -10.17 14.73
N GLN A 554 -2.05 -10.73 15.93
CA GLN A 554 -3.37 -11.27 16.28
C GLN A 554 -4.44 -10.18 16.29
N ASN A 555 -5.61 -10.52 15.72
CA ASN A 555 -6.77 -9.63 15.59
C ASN A 555 -6.49 -8.32 14.84
N ALA A 556 -5.36 -8.21 14.13
CA ALA A 556 -4.99 -6.98 13.44
C ALA A 556 -5.62 -6.91 12.04
N SER A 557 -5.38 -7.94 11.23
CA SER A 557 -5.92 -8.02 9.87
C SER A 557 -7.42 -8.33 9.89
N PHE A 558 -8.20 -7.62 9.07
CA PHE A 558 -9.61 -7.94 8.83
C PHE A 558 -9.77 -9.11 7.86
N ALA A 559 -8.71 -9.56 7.18
CA ALA A 559 -8.75 -10.64 6.19
C ALA A 559 -8.89 -12.03 6.84
N ILE A 560 -8.93 -12.11 8.17
CA ILE A 560 -8.96 -13.39 8.88
C ILE A 560 -10.34 -13.55 9.51
N LYS A 561 -11.08 -14.62 9.21
CA LYS A 561 -12.29 -14.94 9.96
C LYS A 561 -11.90 -15.36 11.39
N LEU A 562 -12.48 -14.72 12.39
CA LEU A 562 -12.31 -15.16 13.79
C LEU A 562 -13.29 -16.31 14.04
N ALA A 563 -12.87 -17.33 14.80
CA ALA A 563 -13.78 -18.37 15.26
C ALA A 563 -14.92 -17.73 16.07
N GLY A 564 -16.16 -18.09 15.75
CA GLY A 564 -17.34 -17.64 16.51
C GLY A 564 -17.37 -18.33 17.89
N HIS A 565 -18.02 -17.70 18.87
CA HIS A 565 -18.17 -18.21 20.25
C HIS A 565 -18.88 -19.57 20.40
N GLY A 566 -19.23 -20.28 19.33
CA GLY A 566 -20.01 -21.52 19.41
C GLY A 566 -19.21 -22.81 19.63
N GLY A 567 -17.87 -22.76 19.64
CA GLY A 567 -17.04 -23.96 19.79
C GLY A 567 -16.60 -24.29 21.22
N GLU A 568 -16.96 -23.46 22.20
CA GLU A 568 -16.59 -23.66 23.62
C GLU A 568 -17.65 -24.41 24.44
N GLU A 569 -18.83 -24.72 23.87
CA GLU A 569 -19.95 -25.37 24.61
C GLU A 569 -20.31 -26.78 24.13
N GLU A 570 -19.68 -27.36 23.09
CA GLU A 570 -20.03 -28.71 22.59
C GLU A 570 -19.15 -29.86 23.12
N ASP A 571 -18.09 -29.60 23.89
CA ASP A 571 -17.21 -30.64 24.45
C ASP A 571 -16.99 -30.48 25.96
N ALA A 572 -18.09 -30.39 26.74
CA ALA A 572 -18.06 -30.51 28.20
C ALA A 572 -18.99 -31.64 28.69
#